data_AF-A0A6J1PYT8-F1
#
_entry.id   AF-A0A6J1PYT8-F1
#
_cell.length_a   1.000
_cell.length_b   1.000
_cell.length_c   1.000
_cell.angle_alpha   90.00
_cell.angle_beta   90.00
_cell.angle_gamma   90.00
#
_symmetry.space_group_name_H-M   'P 1'
#
loop_
_entity.id
_entity.type
_entity.pdbx_description
1 polymer ?
#
loop_
_entity_poly.entity_id
_entity_poly.type
_entity_poly.pdbx_seq_one_letter_code
_entity_poly.pdbx_strand_id
1 'polypeptide(L)'
;MSAYNYIPAYQASNNLIAGSRVPGDRLVYLERIVKNSSWGKVQVIERTFDVSRWGRITLIEALDQTPYGAYVSILEGGLGHNYVTMKFQSQKDHSIKFLFQLFARPNYP
;
A
#
# COMPACT_ATOMS: atom_id res chain seq x y z
N MET A 1 9.22 30.85 28.89
CA MET A 1 9.60 30.20 27.62
C MET A 1 8.52 29.17 27.32
N SER A 2 7.69 29.41 26.30
CA SER A 2 6.58 28.51 25.95
C SER A 2 7.14 27.23 25.34
N ALA A 3 6.90 26.09 25.97
CA ALA A 3 7.20 24.79 25.37
C ALA A 3 6.19 24.55 24.25
N TYR A 4 6.66 24.52 23.01
CA TYR A 4 5.88 23.97 21.91
C TYR A 4 5.63 22.50 22.20
N ASN A 5 4.47 22.19 22.76
CA ASN A 5 3.99 20.81 22.86
C ASN A 5 3.80 20.29 21.44
N TYR A 6 4.73 19.45 20.98
CA TYR A 6 4.51 18.60 19.82
C TYR A 6 3.37 17.64 20.19
N ILE A 7 2.14 17.99 19.82
CA ILE A 7 1.03 17.04 19.82
C ILE A 7 1.19 16.26 18.53
N PRO A 8 1.60 14.98 18.56
CA PRO A 8 1.51 14.16 17.37
C PRO A 8 0.04 14.19 16.96
N ALA A 9 -0.26 14.69 15.76
CA ALA A 9 -1.56 14.48 15.16
C ALA A 9 -1.84 12.97 15.29
N TYR A 10 -3.02 12.59 15.76
CA TYR A 10 -3.43 11.19 15.82
C TYR A 10 -3.36 10.63 14.39
N GLN A 11 -2.21 10.03 14.02
CA GLN A 11 -2.00 9.44 12.71
C GLN A 11 -2.54 8.03 12.79
N ALA A 12 -3.86 7.89 12.62
CA ALA A 12 -4.40 6.61 12.19
C ALA A 12 -3.75 6.29 10.83
N SER A 13 -2.73 5.45 10.83
CA SER A 13 -2.08 4.96 9.61
C SER A 13 -2.43 3.49 9.48
N ASN A 14 -3.12 3.12 8.40
CA ASN A 14 -3.44 1.71 8.15
C ASN A 14 -2.47 1.16 7.11
N ASN A 15 -1.22 0.96 7.54
CA ASN A 15 -0.23 0.29 6.71
C ASN A 15 -0.60 -1.19 6.55
N LEU A 16 -0.40 -1.72 5.34
CA LEU A 16 -0.40 -3.16 5.10
C LEU A 16 1.01 -3.59 4.75
N ILE A 17 1.56 -4.49 5.54
CA ILE A 17 2.83 -5.15 5.28
C ILE A 17 2.55 -6.65 5.33
N ALA A 18 2.72 -7.34 4.20
CA ALA A 18 2.51 -8.77 4.10
C ALA A 18 3.77 -9.43 3.55
N GLY A 19 4.25 -10.47 4.24
CA GLY A 19 5.46 -11.20 3.88
C GLY A 19 6.73 -10.59 4.46
N SER A 20 7.87 -10.91 3.87
CA SER A 20 9.17 -10.43 4.31
C SER A 20 10.19 -10.44 3.17
N ARG A 21 11.23 -9.61 3.30
CA ARG A 21 12.36 -9.65 2.35
C ARG A 21 13.14 -10.94 2.54
N VAL A 22 13.41 -11.64 1.44
CA VAL A 22 14.30 -12.80 1.42
C VAL A 22 15.49 -12.56 0.48
N PRO A 23 16.62 -13.28 0.64
CA PRO A 23 17.74 -13.18 -0.29
C PRO A 23 17.29 -13.40 -1.73
N GLY A 24 17.75 -12.52 -2.63
CA GLY A 24 17.37 -12.49 -4.05
C GLY A 24 16.20 -11.56 -4.39
N ASP A 25 15.53 -10.98 -3.40
CA ASP A 25 14.41 -10.05 -3.63
C ASP A 25 14.85 -8.72 -4.23
N ARG A 26 14.03 -8.25 -5.18
CA ARG A 26 14.17 -6.95 -5.83
C ARG A 26 12.92 -6.12 -5.59
N LEU A 27 13.07 -4.81 -5.47
CA LEU A 27 11.94 -3.88 -5.60
C LEU A 27 11.53 -3.88 -7.07
N VAL A 28 10.36 -4.42 -7.37
CA VAL A 28 9.88 -4.62 -8.76
C VAL A 28 8.72 -3.70 -9.12
N TYR A 29 8.08 -3.12 -8.10
CA TYR A 29 7.03 -2.13 -8.25
C TYR A 29 7.16 -1.06 -7.18
N LEU A 30 7.05 0.21 -7.57
CA LEU A 30 7.01 1.35 -6.68
C LEU A 30 6.08 2.40 -7.27
N GLU A 31 4.99 2.72 -6.59
CA GLU A 31 4.05 3.75 -7.05
C GLU A 31 3.43 4.50 -5.86
N ARG A 32 3.12 5.78 -6.08
CA ARG A 32 2.24 6.53 -5.19
C ARG A 32 0.79 6.38 -5.66
N ILE A 33 -0.02 5.65 -4.91
CA ILE A 33 -1.45 5.48 -5.18
C ILE A 33 -2.21 6.66 -4.60
N VAL A 34 -2.79 7.50 -5.46
CA VAL A 34 -3.46 8.74 -5.05
C VAL A 34 -4.85 8.85 -5.68
N LYS A 35 -5.84 9.21 -4.87
CA LYS A 35 -7.17 9.66 -5.31
C LYS A 35 -7.64 10.80 -4.43
N ASN A 36 -8.00 11.93 -5.06
CA ASN A 36 -8.46 13.12 -4.34
C ASN A 36 -9.81 12.87 -3.66
N SER A 37 -10.07 13.58 -2.56
CA SER A 37 -11.36 13.53 -1.87
C SER A 37 -12.48 14.13 -2.75
N SER A 38 -13.71 13.77 -2.42
CA SER A 38 -14.90 14.37 -3.01
C SER A 38 -15.99 14.43 -1.94
N TRP A 39 -16.67 15.57 -1.88
CA TRP A 39 -17.68 15.83 -0.87
C TRP A 39 -18.79 14.78 -0.86
N GLY A 40 -19.14 14.31 0.32
CA GLY A 40 -20.11 13.27 0.61
C GLY A 40 -19.67 11.85 0.22
N LYS A 41 -18.45 11.64 -0.30
CA LYS A 41 -18.08 10.36 -0.94
C LYS A 41 -16.90 9.66 -0.27
N VAL A 42 -16.97 8.33 -0.28
CA VAL A 42 -15.83 7.44 -0.08
C VAL A 42 -15.16 7.20 -1.43
N GLN A 43 -13.84 7.33 -1.47
CA GLN A 43 -13.05 7.03 -2.65
C GLN A 43 -12.60 5.57 -2.61
N VAL A 44 -12.65 4.89 -3.75
CA VAL A 44 -12.15 3.52 -3.90
C VAL A 44 -11.26 3.43 -5.14
N ILE A 45 -10.15 2.72 -5.03
CA ILE A 45 -9.33 2.22 -6.13
C ILE A 45 -9.21 0.71 -5.98
N GLU A 46 -9.54 -0.04 -7.02
CA GLU A 46 -9.23 -1.46 -7.13
C GLU A 46 -8.33 -1.64 -8.35
N ARG A 47 -7.18 -2.29 -8.16
CA ARG A 47 -6.17 -2.44 -9.21
C ARG A 47 -5.37 -3.73 -9.03
N THR A 48 -5.14 -4.41 -10.14
CA THR A 48 -4.21 -5.54 -10.23
C THR A 48 -2.83 -5.05 -10.64
N PHE A 49 -1.81 -5.54 -9.92
CA PHE A 49 -0.40 -5.29 -10.17
C PHE A 49 0.25 -6.61 -10.57
N ASP A 50 0.76 -6.66 -11.79
CA ASP A 50 1.44 -7.83 -12.35
C ASP A 50 2.96 -7.65 -12.24
N VAL A 51 3.64 -8.67 -11.73
CA VAL A 51 5.09 -8.76 -11.64
C VAL A 51 5.62 -10.05 -12.28
N SER A 52 4.87 -10.65 -13.21
CA SER A 52 5.19 -11.91 -13.90
C SER A 52 6.60 -11.97 -14.47
N ARG A 53 7.11 -10.85 -15.01
CA ARG A 53 8.49 -10.73 -15.50
C ARG A 53 9.55 -10.99 -14.42
N TRP A 54 9.21 -10.83 -13.17
CA TRP A 54 10.14 -10.90 -12.03
C TRP A 54 10.03 -12.18 -11.20
N GLY A 55 9.00 -13.00 -11.43
CA GLY A 55 8.73 -14.21 -10.68
C GLY A 55 7.60 -14.02 -9.67
N ARG A 56 7.85 -14.35 -8.40
CA ARG A 56 6.82 -14.33 -7.35
C ARG A 56 7.03 -13.22 -6.34
N ILE A 57 5.93 -12.65 -5.86
CA ILE A 57 5.88 -11.64 -4.82
C ILE A 57 6.27 -12.29 -3.48
N THR A 58 7.13 -11.61 -2.72
CA THR A 58 7.61 -12.04 -1.40
C THR A 58 7.28 -11.04 -0.30
N LEU A 59 7.15 -9.76 -0.67
CA LEU A 59 6.74 -8.70 0.24
C LEU A 59 5.85 -7.70 -0.50
N ILE A 60 4.77 -7.32 0.18
CA ILE A 60 3.83 -6.28 -0.23
C ILE A 60 3.83 -5.22 0.86
N GLU A 61 4.09 -3.98 0.50
CA GLU A 61 3.97 -2.84 1.41
C GLU A 61 3.02 -1.80 0.80
N ALA A 62 1.96 -1.47 1.52
CA ALA A 62 1.11 -0.32 1.26
C ALA A 62 1.18 0.59 2.49
N LEU A 63 1.99 1.64 2.39
CA LEU A 63 2.24 2.57 3.49
C LEU A 63 1.32 3.77 3.35
N ASP A 64 0.40 3.93 4.30
CA ASP A 64 -0.58 5.02 4.33
C ASP A 64 0.14 6.36 4.62
N GLN A 65 -0.12 7.34 3.77
CA GLN A 65 0.44 8.69 3.86
C GLN A 65 -0.64 9.74 4.15
N THR A 66 -1.82 9.31 4.59
CA THR A 66 -2.92 10.19 4.98
C THR A 66 -2.88 10.49 6.49
N PRO A 67 -3.33 11.68 6.93
CA PRO A 67 -3.42 11.99 8.36
C PRO A 67 -4.63 11.35 9.05
N TYR A 68 -5.66 10.95 8.29
CA TYR A 68 -6.92 10.42 8.84
C TYR A 68 -7.00 8.90 8.80
N GLY A 69 -6.17 8.25 8.01
CA GLY A 69 -6.22 6.82 7.76
C GLY A 69 -7.11 6.48 6.56
N ALA A 70 -6.52 5.88 5.55
CA ALA A 70 -7.25 5.17 4.49
C ALA A 70 -7.10 3.67 4.72
N TYR A 71 -8.01 2.85 4.21
CA TYR A 71 -7.97 1.40 4.33
C TYR A 71 -7.35 0.78 3.08
N VAL A 72 -6.64 -0.33 3.28
CA VAL A 72 -6.08 -1.12 2.19
C VAL A 72 -6.27 -2.62 2.47
N SER A 73 -6.60 -3.39 1.44
CA SER A 73 -6.74 -4.84 1.53
C SER A 73 -6.26 -5.52 0.25
N ILE A 74 -5.79 -6.76 0.39
CA ILE A 74 -5.56 -7.67 -0.73
C ILE A 74 -6.91 -8.31 -1.08
N LEU A 75 -7.30 -8.28 -2.36
CA LEU A 75 -8.49 -8.95 -2.86
C LEU A 75 -8.16 -10.33 -3.46
N GLU A 76 -7.03 -10.45 -4.16
CA GLU A 76 -6.63 -11.67 -4.86
C GLU A 76 -5.11 -11.73 -5.09
N GLY A 77 -4.55 -12.92 -5.29
CA GLY A 77 -3.12 -13.15 -5.52
C GLY A 77 -2.28 -12.87 -4.27
N GLY A 78 -1.17 -12.16 -4.44
CA GLY A 78 -0.30 -11.75 -3.35
C GLY A 78 0.94 -12.62 -3.19
N LEU A 79 1.31 -12.94 -1.95
CA LEU A 79 2.55 -13.66 -1.65
C LEU A 79 2.59 -15.02 -2.38
N GLY A 80 3.72 -15.34 -2.99
CA GLY A 80 3.89 -16.57 -3.78
C GLY A 80 3.29 -16.51 -5.19
N HIS A 81 2.40 -15.56 -5.47
CA HIS A 81 1.88 -15.30 -6.80
C HIS A 81 2.73 -14.27 -7.54
N ASN A 82 2.53 -14.17 -8.85
CA ASN A 82 3.17 -13.17 -9.70
C ASN A 82 2.29 -11.94 -9.96
N TYR A 83 1.14 -11.84 -9.28
CA TYR A 83 0.26 -10.69 -9.32
C TYR A 83 -0.41 -10.50 -7.96
N VAL A 84 -0.93 -9.30 -7.73
CA VAL A 84 -1.81 -9.01 -6.59
C VAL A 84 -2.87 -8.00 -6.99
N THR A 85 -4.11 -8.24 -6.58
CA THR A 85 -5.20 -7.27 -6.71
C THR A 85 -5.40 -6.59 -5.36
N MET A 86 -5.29 -5.26 -5.34
CA MET A 86 -5.42 -4.45 -4.14
C MET A 86 -6.67 -3.58 -4.20
N LYS A 87 -7.30 -3.38 -3.04
CA LYS A 87 -8.31 -2.35 -2.83
C LYS A 87 -7.78 -1.30 -1.88
N PHE A 88 -7.85 -0.03 -2.29
CA PHE A 88 -7.58 1.13 -1.47
C PHE A 88 -8.88 1.91 -1.30
N GLN A 89 -9.19 2.31 -0.08
CA GLN A 89 -10.44 2.97 0.24
C GLN A 89 -10.21 4.12 1.23
N SER A 90 -10.72 5.31 0.94
CA SER A 90 -10.66 6.42 1.89
C SER A 90 -11.72 6.31 2.98
N GLN A 91 -11.57 7.10 4.04
CA GLN A 91 -12.73 7.53 4.82
C GLN A 91 -13.58 8.53 4.00
N LYS A 92 -14.83 8.74 4.41
CA LYS A 92 -15.74 9.70 3.77
C LYS A 92 -15.10 11.10 3.78
N ASP A 93 -15.21 11.84 2.68
CA ASP A 93 -14.65 13.20 2.53
C ASP A 93 -13.11 13.29 2.54
N HIS A 94 -12.41 12.15 2.55
CA HIS A 94 -10.95 12.08 2.58
C HIS A 94 -10.34 11.48 1.31
N SER A 95 -9.04 11.71 1.12
CA SER A 95 -8.28 11.20 -0.03
C SER A 95 -7.69 9.82 0.24
N ILE A 96 -7.32 9.10 -0.82
CA ILE A 96 -6.40 7.95 -0.75
C ILE A 96 -5.00 8.48 -1.04
N LYS A 97 -4.02 8.14 -0.19
CA LYS A 97 -2.60 8.36 -0.45
C LYS A 97 -1.77 7.21 0.15
N PHE A 98 -1.23 6.34 -0.68
CA PHE A 98 -0.34 5.26 -0.27
C PHE A 98 0.98 5.29 -1.04
N LEU A 99 2.09 4.94 -0.39
CA LEU A 99 3.28 4.46 -1.07
C LEU A 99 3.18 2.93 -1.18
N PHE A 100 3.02 2.43 -2.41
CA PHE A 100 2.87 1.01 -2.67
C PHE A 100 4.14 0.42 -3.25
N GLN A 101 4.61 -0.67 -2.65
CA GLN A 101 5.85 -1.35 -3.02
C GLN A 101 5.59 -2.85 -3.14
N LEU A 102 6.15 -3.45 -4.20
CA LEU A 102 6.20 -4.90 -4.34
C LEU A 102 7.64 -5.34 -4.45
N PHE A 103 7.97 -6.37 -3.68
CA PHE A 103 9.22 -7.09 -3.82
C PHE A 103 8.93 -8.48 -4.36
N ALA A 104 9.79 -8.90 -5.29
CA ALA A 104 9.69 -10.20 -5.92
C ALA A 104 11.08 -10.77 -6.19
N ARG A 105 11.11 -12.07 -6.40
CA ARG A 105 12.31 -12.80 -6.84
C ARG A 105 11.97 -13.81 -7.93
N PRO A 106 12.96 -14.15 -8.78
CA PRO A 106 12.79 -15.21 -9.76
C PRO A 106 12.37 -16.52 -9.09
N ASN A 107 11.52 -17.27 -9.79
CA ASN A 107 11.35 -18.67 -9.49
C ASN A 107 12.63 -19.39 -9.94
N TYR A 108 13.34 -19.99 -8.99
CA TYR A 108 14.38 -20.94 -9.38
C TYR A 108 13.68 -22.18 -9.95
N PRO A 109 14.19 -22.74 -11.06
CA PRO A 109 13.74 -24.03 -11.57
C PRO A 109 13.97 -25.14 -10.53
#